data_AF-A0A829F9R6-F1
#
_entry.id   AF-A0A829F9R6-F1
#
_cell.length_a   1.000
_cell.length_b   1.000
_cell.length_c   1.000
_cell.angle_alpha   90.00
_cell.angle_beta   90.00
_cell.angle_gamma   90.00
#
_symmetry.space_group_name_H-M   'P 1'
#
loop_
_entity.id
_entity.type
_entity.pdbx_description
1 polymer ?
#
loop_
_entity_poly.entity_id
_entity_poly.type
_entity_poly.pdbx_seq_one_letter_code
_entity_poly.pdbx_strand_id
1 'polypeptide(L)'
;MFILDDEIKKVKNPRIIPLLEEVRSSFYQGNYRSAIAVNYSALILDLIDKLSDLANIYEDNTSKKILEDIARLRKSDPNSPKWEMELLEKAYSSTELIDSYEYEDLKYIKDQRNYSAHPVVTYNGNTWELRDITKETCQDVIRKSYEIIFLKNPILGKKVTIEIIQYASRIHAMSVTPEEFHSALKNSYLNKLSEKAKENLCKTAFKFVFQLSYGNEEADRNRESTFRLLNALIFDNKEFYLNILKKEIAKYRFTAESREEINKSLGENQQITYTKGFFLLTFIATHPELQHDFSDETIQNLQISINDFKPKQQVLTEIEYYYRLRSLAVLGNNNEELQNHLNSLVDPILQQKMRVSSLPSSTLETIYNQYLYFGEKEMFIDFMIEHLTDASSFRLADKDMEVLPWIYNKLNQEQFNKLLYNLNGNNQFYKNSNFPPFISNLLDFYNQKFQVNLRKHYSGLLYPNAVTMDQGFQLKDKELKKLYELAESKSDMYLDIIDNIINKSEDYLRKEINSEKELLNYVHKIK
;
A
#
# COMPACT_ATOMS: atom_id res chain seq x y z
N MET A 1 -23.03 31.16 9.11
CA MET A 1 -24.30 31.88 8.99
C MET A 1 -25.13 31.16 7.93
N PHE A 2 -26.36 30.75 8.23
CA PHE A 2 -27.22 30.06 7.26
C PHE A 2 -27.74 31.06 6.23
N ILE A 3 -27.39 30.86 4.96
CA ILE A 3 -27.84 31.70 3.84
C ILE A 3 -28.51 30.76 2.83
N LEU A 4 -29.84 30.86 2.69
CA LEU A 4 -30.64 29.94 1.89
C LEU A 4 -30.11 29.80 0.44
N ASP A 5 -29.74 30.90 -0.20
CA ASP A 5 -29.18 30.93 -1.56
C ASP A 5 -27.89 30.12 -1.72
N ASP A 6 -27.06 30.09 -0.68
CA ASP A 6 -25.79 29.37 -0.71
C ASP A 6 -25.96 27.90 -0.34
N GLU A 7 -26.91 27.59 0.54
CA GLU A 7 -27.19 26.20 0.93
C GLU A 7 -27.86 25.40 -0.20
N ILE A 8 -28.74 26.02 -1.00
CA ILE A 8 -29.35 25.37 -2.18
C ILE A 8 -28.26 24.81 -3.11
N LYS A 9 -27.18 25.55 -3.34
CA LYS A 9 -26.06 25.15 -4.21
C LYS A 9 -25.29 23.94 -3.69
N LYS A 10 -25.38 23.63 -2.40
CA LYS A 10 -24.69 22.50 -1.77
C LYS A 10 -25.50 21.20 -1.80
N VAL A 11 -26.79 21.29 -2.10
CA VAL A 11 -27.68 20.12 -2.16
C VAL A 11 -27.36 19.29 -3.40
N LYS A 12 -27.14 17.99 -3.20
CA LYS A 12 -26.73 17.07 -4.27
C LYS A 12 -27.90 16.43 -5.01
N ASN A 13 -29.05 16.24 -4.36
CA ASN A 13 -30.19 15.55 -4.95
C ASN A 13 -30.88 16.47 -5.99
N PRO A 14 -30.81 16.16 -7.30
CA PRO A 14 -31.34 17.05 -8.33
C PRO A 14 -32.88 17.11 -8.33
N ARG A 15 -33.56 16.11 -7.77
CA ARG A 15 -35.04 16.03 -7.77
C ARG A 15 -35.68 17.04 -6.83
N ILE A 16 -34.97 17.43 -5.77
CA ILE A 16 -35.48 18.37 -4.78
C ILE A 16 -35.09 19.82 -5.08
N ILE A 17 -34.09 20.07 -5.96
CA ILE A 17 -33.66 21.44 -6.30
C ILE A 17 -34.84 22.31 -6.78
N PRO A 18 -35.73 21.86 -7.68
CA PRO A 18 -36.89 22.66 -8.08
C PRO A 18 -37.84 22.99 -6.91
N LEU A 19 -38.00 22.07 -5.96
CA LEU A 19 -38.83 22.29 -4.76
C LEU A 19 -38.16 23.28 -3.81
N LEU A 20 -36.84 23.20 -3.64
CA LEU A 20 -36.08 24.15 -2.81
C LEU A 20 -36.11 25.57 -3.41
N GLU A 21 -36.14 25.68 -4.73
CA GLU A 21 -36.34 26.95 -5.43
C GLU A 21 -37.73 27.54 -5.19
N GLU A 22 -38.77 26.70 -5.14
CA GLU A 22 -40.12 27.12 -4.75
C GLU A 22 -40.20 27.55 -3.27
N VAL A 23 -39.52 26.82 -2.38
CA VAL A 23 -39.37 27.21 -0.96
C VAL A 23 -38.70 28.58 -0.86
N ARG A 24 -37.63 28.80 -1.62
CA ARG A 24 -36.91 30.08 -1.67
C ARG A 24 -37.82 31.22 -2.09
N SER A 25 -38.51 31.06 -3.22
CA SER A 25 -39.44 32.07 -3.73
C SER A 25 -40.54 32.38 -2.71
N SER A 26 -41.14 31.35 -2.12
CA SER A 26 -42.21 31.49 -1.13
C SER A 26 -41.73 32.19 0.14
N PHE A 27 -40.54 31.87 0.63
CA PHE A 27 -39.95 32.47 1.81
C PHE A 27 -39.69 33.97 1.63
N TYR A 28 -39.07 34.38 0.51
CA TYR A 28 -38.77 35.79 0.24
C TYR A 28 -40.03 36.63 -0.03
N GLN A 29 -41.11 36.03 -0.53
CA GLN A 29 -42.38 36.70 -0.76
C GLN A 29 -43.26 36.78 0.51
N GLY A 30 -42.82 36.22 1.63
CA GLY A 30 -43.59 36.20 2.88
C GLY A 30 -44.68 35.11 2.94
N ASN A 31 -44.68 34.18 1.99
CA ASN A 31 -45.62 33.06 1.92
C ASN A 31 -45.15 31.88 2.80
N TYR A 32 -45.01 32.12 4.11
CA TYR A 32 -44.36 31.17 5.03
C TYR A 32 -45.09 29.83 5.16
N ARG A 33 -46.43 29.83 5.14
CA ARG A 33 -47.22 28.59 5.16
C ARG A 33 -46.89 27.70 3.95
N SER A 34 -46.84 28.29 2.76
CA SER A 34 -46.49 27.59 1.53
C SER A 34 -45.04 27.10 1.55
N ALA A 35 -44.11 27.95 2.01
CA ALA A 35 -42.70 27.59 2.13
C ALA A 35 -42.49 26.35 3.02
N ILE A 36 -43.15 26.28 4.19
CA ILE A 36 -43.08 25.11 5.08
C ILE A 36 -43.67 23.86 4.42
N ALA A 37 -44.83 23.99 3.76
CA ALA A 37 -45.49 22.86 3.12
C ALA A 37 -44.60 22.23 2.03
N VAL A 38 -44.03 23.05 1.15
CA VAL A 38 -43.14 22.59 0.07
C VAL A 38 -41.81 22.06 0.62
N ASN A 39 -41.25 22.71 1.65
CA ASN A 39 -40.02 22.26 2.30
C ASN A 39 -40.16 20.85 2.88
N TYR A 40 -41.30 20.55 3.52
CA TYR A 40 -41.56 19.21 4.05
C TYR A 40 -41.73 18.17 2.93
N SER A 41 -42.38 18.53 1.81
CA SER A 41 -42.45 17.64 0.64
C SER A 41 -41.06 17.32 0.08
N ALA A 42 -40.17 18.32 -0.01
CA ALA A 42 -38.78 18.10 -0.39
C ALA A 42 -38.05 17.19 0.62
N LEU A 43 -38.25 17.39 1.92
CA LEU A 43 -37.64 16.59 2.99
C LEU A 43 -38.00 15.11 2.88
N ILE A 44 -39.29 14.80 2.71
CA ILE A 44 -39.74 13.41 2.59
C ILE A 44 -39.21 12.76 1.31
N LEU A 45 -39.22 13.49 0.19
CA LEU A 45 -38.69 12.97 -1.07
C LEU A 45 -37.19 12.66 -0.96
N ASP A 46 -36.41 13.57 -0.36
CA ASP A 46 -34.97 13.38 -0.19
C ASP A 46 -34.65 12.22 0.77
N LEU A 47 -35.43 12.04 1.83
CA LEU A 47 -35.30 10.89 2.73
C LEU A 47 -35.60 9.57 2.01
N ILE A 48 -36.63 9.52 1.16
CA ILE A 48 -36.94 8.35 0.35
C ILE A 48 -35.82 8.06 -0.65
N ASP A 49 -35.33 9.07 -1.37
CA ASP A 49 -34.24 8.90 -2.32
C ASP A 49 -32.98 8.42 -1.60
N LYS A 50 -32.67 8.94 -0.41
CA LYS A 50 -31.55 8.47 0.43
C LYS A 50 -31.72 7.02 0.89
N LEU A 51 -32.90 6.62 1.34
CA LEU A 51 -33.19 5.23 1.66
C LEU A 51 -33.13 4.34 0.40
N SER A 52 -33.51 4.86 -0.75
CA SER A 52 -33.41 4.16 -2.03
C SER A 52 -31.97 3.99 -2.48
N ASP A 53 -31.13 5.00 -2.27
CA ASP A 53 -29.69 4.89 -2.49
C ASP A 53 -29.13 3.81 -1.56
N LEU A 54 -29.45 3.86 -0.26
CA LEU A 54 -29.09 2.82 0.73
C LEU A 54 -29.54 1.41 0.29
N ALA A 55 -30.76 1.26 -0.23
CA ALA A 55 -31.27 -0.04 -0.67
C ALA A 55 -30.66 -0.53 -2.00
N ASN A 56 -30.47 0.34 -2.99
CA ASN A 56 -30.11 -0.05 -4.36
C ASN A 56 -28.62 0.04 -4.65
N ILE A 57 -27.94 1.07 -4.13
CA ILE A 57 -26.51 1.30 -4.32
C ILE A 57 -25.71 0.51 -3.28
N TYR A 58 -26.20 0.48 -2.04
CA TYR A 58 -25.50 -0.15 -0.91
C TYR A 58 -26.07 -1.53 -0.53
N GLU A 59 -27.09 -2.02 -1.24
CA GLU A 59 -27.75 -3.32 -0.98
C GLU A 59 -28.25 -3.49 0.48
N ASP A 60 -28.57 -2.39 1.18
CA ASP A 60 -29.01 -2.45 2.56
C ASP A 60 -30.42 -3.07 2.69
N ASN A 61 -30.45 -4.29 3.20
CA ASN A 61 -31.68 -5.04 3.46
C ASN A 61 -32.61 -4.32 4.45
N THR A 62 -32.08 -3.50 5.36
CA THR A 62 -32.92 -2.74 6.30
C THR A 62 -33.66 -1.63 5.56
N SER A 63 -32.96 -0.79 4.80
CA SER A 63 -33.57 0.25 3.98
C SER A 63 -34.54 -0.32 2.94
N LYS A 64 -34.21 -1.47 2.33
CA LYS A 64 -35.11 -2.18 1.42
C LYS A 64 -36.42 -2.59 2.09
N LYS A 65 -36.36 -3.16 3.29
CA LYS A 65 -37.56 -3.51 4.08
C LYS A 65 -38.38 -2.27 4.45
N ILE A 66 -37.73 -1.17 4.85
CA ILE A 66 -38.43 0.09 5.15
C ILE A 66 -39.18 0.58 3.91
N LEU A 67 -38.54 0.61 2.75
CA LEU A 67 -39.17 1.04 1.50
C LEU A 67 -40.34 0.12 1.09
N GLU A 68 -40.19 -1.20 1.26
CA GLU A 68 -41.25 -2.19 0.99
C GLU A 68 -42.44 -2.06 1.97
N ASP A 69 -42.17 -1.81 3.26
CA ASP A 69 -43.18 -1.53 4.28
C ASP A 69 -43.97 -0.26 3.93
N ILE A 70 -43.26 0.84 3.64
CA ILE A 70 -43.87 2.12 3.28
C ILE A 70 -44.65 2.02 1.97
N ALA A 71 -44.15 1.30 0.97
CA ALA A 71 -44.88 1.04 -0.27
C ALA A 71 -46.17 0.26 -0.02
N ARG A 72 -46.16 -0.73 0.88
CA ARG A 72 -47.37 -1.46 1.29
C ARG A 72 -48.37 -0.56 2.00
N LEU A 73 -47.92 0.26 2.94
CA LEU A 73 -48.78 1.19 3.69
C LEU A 73 -49.47 2.21 2.78
N ARG A 74 -48.72 2.80 1.85
CA ARG A 74 -49.28 3.71 0.84
C ARG A 74 -50.28 3.03 -0.08
N LYS A 75 -50.10 1.73 -0.37
CA LYS A 75 -51.05 0.96 -1.20
C LYS A 75 -52.32 0.60 -0.43
N SER A 76 -52.21 0.29 0.87
CA SER A 76 -53.37 -0.05 1.71
C SER A 76 -54.21 1.15 2.09
N ASP A 77 -53.60 2.34 2.25
CA ASP A 77 -54.31 3.56 2.64
C ASP A 77 -53.72 4.80 1.92
N PRO A 78 -54.08 5.04 0.65
CA PRO A 78 -53.43 6.04 -0.22
C PRO A 78 -53.55 7.49 0.24
N ASN A 79 -54.60 7.82 1.00
CA ASN A 79 -54.90 9.20 1.41
C ASN A 79 -54.43 9.53 2.84
N SER A 80 -53.84 8.55 3.54
CA SER A 80 -53.46 8.71 4.93
C SER A 80 -52.06 9.28 5.08
N PRO A 81 -51.86 10.36 5.86
CA PRO A 81 -50.53 10.91 6.12
C PRO A 81 -49.71 10.07 7.12
N LYS A 82 -50.27 8.96 7.64
CA LYS A 82 -49.62 8.13 8.67
C LYS A 82 -48.30 7.51 8.21
N TRP A 83 -48.20 7.15 6.93
CA TRP A 83 -46.98 6.54 6.39
C TRP A 83 -45.77 7.48 6.49
N GLU A 84 -45.97 8.80 6.46
CA GLU A 84 -44.88 9.78 6.60
C GLU A 84 -44.28 9.71 8.01
N MET A 85 -45.12 9.55 9.03
CA MET A 85 -44.67 9.41 10.42
C MET A 85 -43.93 8.09 10.62
N GLU A 86 -44.47 7.01 10.05
CA GLU A 86 -43.84 5.70 10.12
C GLU A 86 -42.50 5.66 9.37
N LEU A 87 -42.36 6.41 8.27
CA LEU A 87 -41.09 6.59 7.56
C LEU A 87 -40.04 7.24 8.46
N LEU A 88 -40.39 8.36 9.12
CA LEU A 88 -39.46 9.05 10.03
C LEU A 88 -39.09 8.17 11.22
N GLU A 89 -40.05 7.47 11.80
CA GLU A 89 -39.83 6.56 12.94
C GLU A 89 -38.97 5.37 12.56
N LYS A 90 -39.22 4.73 11.41
CA LYS A 90 -38.40 3.62 10.90
C LYS A 90 -37.00 4.11 10.52
N ALA A 91 -36.88 5.27 9.90
CA ALA A 91 -35.57 5.86 9.58
C ALA A 91 -34.76 6.13 10.86
N TYR A 92 -35.38 6.64 11.92
CA TYR A 92 -34.73 6.81 13.23
C TYR A 92 -34.40 5.48 13.94
N SER A 93 -35.37 4.58 14.06
CA SER A 93 -35.23 3.36 14.88
C SER A 93 -34.42 2.26 14.21
N SER A 94 -34.42 2.23 12.87
CA SER A 94 -33.85 1.14 12.08
C SER A 94 -32.61 1.54 11.28
N THR A 95 -32.28 2.84 11.21
CA THR A 95 -31.08 3.33 10.51
C THR A 95 -30.29 4.30 11.40
N GLU A 96 -29.01 4.55 11.08
CA GLU A 96 -28.19 5.57 11.75
C GLU A 96 -28.26 6.94 11.02
N LEU A 97 -29.24 7.13 10.12
CA LEU A 97 -29.38 8.36 9.35
C LEU A 97 -29.87 9.53 10.20
N ILE A 98 -30.64 9.25 11.25
CA ILE A 98 -31.31 10.24 12.10
C ILE A 98 -31.01 9.88 13.56
N ASP A 99 -30.46 10.81 14.33
CA ASP A 99 -30.25 10.65 15.77
C ASP A 99 -31.48 11.04 16.61
N SER A 100 -31.42 10.85 17.92
CA SER A 100 -32.56 11.13 18.82
C SER A 100 -32.96 12.61 18.86
N TYR A 101 -32.00 13.54 18.76
CA TYR A 101 -32.30 14.98 18.76
C TYR A 101 -32.85 15.42 17.40
N GLU A 102 -32.24 14.93 16.32
CA GLU A 102 -32.69 15.13 14.94
C GLU A 102 -34.12 14.58 14.74
N TYR A 103 -34.46 13.46 15.36
CA TYR A 103 -35.80 12.89 15.29
C TYR A 103 -36.86 13.78 15.96
N GLU A 104 -36.56 14.35 17.12
CA GLU A 104 -37.46 15.32 17.77
C GLU A 104 -37.62 16.60 16.92
N ASP A 105 -36.55 17.06 16.29
CA ASP A 105 -36.61 18.20 15.36
C ASP A 105 -37.44 17.88 14.10
N LEU A 106 -37.37 16.65 13.58
CA LEU A 106 -38.21 16.20 12.47
C LEU A 106 -39.69 16.13 12.85
N LYS A 107 -40.02 15.72 14.08
CA LYS A 107 -41.39 15.81 14.60
C LYS A 107 -41.87 17.26 14.65
N TYR A 108 -41.04 18.17 15.16
CA TYR A 108 -41.34 19.59 15.17
C TYR A 108 -41.60 20.15 13.76
N ILE A 109 -40.76 19.82 12.77
CA ILE A 109 -40.95 20.23 11.37
C ILE A 109 -42.29 19.71 10.83
N LYS A 110 -42.63 18.45 11.11
CA LYS A 110 -43.91 17.85 10.71
C LYS A 110 -45.10 18.56 11.34
N ASP A 111 -45.01 18.93 12.61
CA ASP A 111 -46.07 19.68 13.30
C ASP A 111 -46.26 21.06 12.68
N GLN A 112 -45.18 21.77 12.34
CA GLN A 112 -45.29 23.04 11.61
C GLN A 112 -45.92 22.87 10.23
N ARG A 113 -45.58 21.78 9.51
CA ARG A 113 -46.26 21.45 8.25
C ARG A 113 -47.75 21.21 8.46
N ASN A 114 -48.14 20.48 9.50
CA ASN A 114 -49.55 20.27 9.82
C ASN A 114 -50.29 21.59 10.10
N TYR A 115 -49.68 22.51 10.86
CA TYR A 115 -50.25 23.85 11.10
C TYR A 115 -50.35 24.70 9.83
N SER A 116 -49.40 24.53 8.90
CA SER A 116 -49.42 25.24 7.61
C SER A 116 -50.52 24.75 6.67
N ALA A 117 -50.80 23.45 6.67
CA ALA A 117 -51.74 22.81 5.75
C ALA A 117 -53.18 22.73 6.28
N HIS A 118 -53.36 22.67 7.61
CA HIS A 118 -54.68 22.58 8.23
C HIS A 118 -55.06 23.90 8.94
N PRO A 119 -56.33 24.31 8.88
CA PRO A 119 -56.78 25.51 9.55
C PRO A 119 -56.88 25.26 11.07
N VAL A 120 -55.80 25.56 11.78
CA VAL A 120 -55.83 25.62 13.25
C VAL A 120 -56.29 27.00 13.65
N VAL A 121 -57.52 27.09 14.14
CA VAL A 121 -58.14 28.36 14.54
C VAL A 121 -58.23 28.47 16.06
N THR A 122 -57.97 29.66 16.58
CA THR A 122 -58.11 30.01 17.99
C THR A 122 -59.12 31.14 18.13
N TYR A 123 -60.05 31.00 19.09
CA TYR A 123 -61.04 32.03 19.37
C TYR A 123 -60.45 33.02 20.37
N ASN A 124 -60.25 34.28 19.95
CA ASN A 124 -59.63 35.32 20.78
C ASN A 124 -60.63 36.07 21.69
N GLY A 125 -61.91 35.66 21.70
CA GLY A 125 -63.00 36.33 22.40
C GLY A 125 -63.96 37.08 21.47
N ASN A 126 -63.50 37.51 20.29
CA ASN A 126 -64.28 38.26 19.30
C ASN A 126 -64.34 37.60 17.91
N THR A 127 -63.25 36.99 17.44
CA THR A 127 -63.12 36.38 16.11
C THR A 127 -62.32 35.08 16.15
N TRP A 128 -62.56 34.21 15.18
CA TRP A 128 -61.70 33.05 14.92
C TRP A 128 -60.47 33.52 14.15
N GLU A 129 -59.29 33.34 14.76
CA GLU A 129 -58.02 33.66 14.12
C GLU A 129 -57.31 32.38 13.72
N LEU A 130 -56.80 32.36 12.49
CA LEU A 130 -55.94 31.29 12.02
C LEU A 130 -54.56 31.45 12.67
N ARG A 131 -54.01 30.35 13.17
CA ARG A 131 -52.64 30.34 13.68
C ARG A 131 -51.67 30.84 12.61
N ASP A 132 -50.95 31.91 12.93
CA ASP A 132 -49.95 32.50 12.05
C ASP A 132 -48.62 31.73 12.12
N ILE A 133 -47.86 31.76 11.03
CA ILE A 133 -46.52 31.19 10.93
C ILE A 133 -45.56 32.34 10.68
N THR A 134 -44.74 32.65 11.68
CA THR A 134 -43.79 33.76 11.58
C THR A 134 -42.61 33.42 10.66
N LYS A 135 -41.92 34.47 10.21
CA LYS A 135 -40.69 34.35 9.41
C LYS A 135 -39.63 33.49 10.12
N GLU A 136 -39.48 33.69 11.43
CA GLU A 136 -38.46 33.03 12.25
C GLU A 136 -38.75 31.53 12.35
N THR A 137 -40.03 31.15 12.53
CA THR A 137 -40.45 29.75 12.55
C THR A 137 -40.18 29.09 11.20
N CYS A 138 -40.51 29.77 10.10
CA CYS A 138 -40.23 29.27 8.76
C CYS A 138 -38.72 29.11 8.52
N GLN A 139 -37.91 30.07 8.96
CA GLN A 139 -36.46 30.04 8.81
C GLN A 139 -35.83 28.91 9.62
N ASP A 140 -36.29 28.66 10.84
CA ASP A 140 -35.81 27.55 11.67
C ASP A 140 -36.14 26.19 11.04
N VAL A 141 -37.38 26.01 10.57
CA VAL A 141 -37.80 24.78 9.86
C VAL A 141 -36.92 24.52 8.64
N ILE A 142 -36.69 25.54 7.81
CA ILE A 142 -35.84 25.42 6.62
C ILE A 142 -34.41 25.04 7.06
N ARG A 143 -33.81 25.78 8.00
CA ARG A 143 -32.45 25.52 8.47
C ARG A 143 -32.27 24.09 8.99
N LYS A 144 -33.17 23.63 9.87
CA LYS A 144 -33.14 22.27 10.40
C LYS A 144 -33.29 21.22 9.29
N SER A 145 -34.14 21.47 8.30
CA SER A 145 -34.32 20.55 7.17
C SER A 145 -33.04 20.37 6.35
N TYR A 146 -32.27 21.44 6.16
CA TYR A 146 -30.96 21.39 5.51
C TYR A 146 -29.93 20.63 6.35
N GLU A 147 -29.84 20.94 7.64
CA GLU A 147 -28.86 20.33 8.55
C GLU A 147 -29.10 18.83 8.73
N ILE A 148 -30.36 18.42 8.92
CA ILE A 148 -30.73 17.04 9.27
C ILE A 148 -30.79 16.15 8.02
N ILE A 149 -31.42 16.65 6.94
CA ILE A 149 -31.67 15.87 5.73
C ILE A 149 -30.83 16.40 4.58
N PHE A 150 -31.14 17.57 4.00
CA PHE A 150 -30.66 17.91 2.65
C PHE A 150 -29.14 17.88 2.45
N LEU A 151 -28.36 18.32 3.44
CA LEU A 151 -26.89 18.34 3.36
C LEU A 151 -26.24 17.04 3.85
N LYS A 152 -26.99 16.17 4.53
CA LYS A 152 -26.50 14.90 5.05
C LYS A 152 -26.39 13.88 3.93
N ASN A 153 -25.21 13.29 3.73
CA ASN A 153 -25.06 12.19 2.78
C ASN A 153 -25.65 10.90 3.37
N PRO A 154 -26.20 10.00 2.54
CA PRO A 154 -26.58 8.65 2.98
C PRO A 154 -25.29 7.87 3.28
N ILE A 155 -24.82 7.93 4.52
CA ILE A 155 -23.67 7.14 4.99
C ILE A 155 -24.16 6.30 6.16
N LEU A 156 -24.36 5.01 5.90
CA LEU A 156 -24.52 3.99 6.94
C LEU A 156 -23.30 4.09 7.88
N GLY A 157 -23.51 4.26 9.19
CA GLY A 157 -22.48 3.90 10.15
C GLY A 157 -22.36 2.38 10.28
N LYS A 158 -21.34 1.92 11.02
CA LYS A 158 -20.85 0.53 11.32
C LYS A 158 -21.05 -0.62 10.30
N LYS A 159 -22.21 -0.79 9.67
CA LYS A 159 -22.51 -1.78 8.61
C LYS A 159 -21.77 -1.56 7.29
N VAL A 160 -21.50 -0.30 6.87
CA VAL A 160 -20.74 0.00 5.62
C VAL A 160 -19.39 -0.68 5.61
N THR A 161 -18.71 -0.67 6.75
CA THR A 161 -17.37 -1.24 6.84
C THR A 161 -17.37 -2.73 6.48
N ILE A 162 -18.38 -3.47 6.94
CA ILE A 162 -18.53 -4.89 6.63
C ILE A 162 -18.90 -5.08 5.15
N GLU A 163 -19.80 -4.26 4.61
CA GLU A 163 -20.15 -4.29 3.19
C GLU A 163 -18.94 -3.99 2.29
N ILE A 164 -18.09 -3.03 2.65
CA ILE A 164 -16.86 -2.72 1.91
C ILE A 164 -15.88 -3.90 1.98
N ILE A 165 -15.74 -4.55 3.14
CA ILE A 165 -14.91 -5.77 3.28
C ILE A 165 -15.46 -6.89 2.39
N GLN A 166 -16.76 -7.11 2.38
CA GLN A 166 -17.39 -8.11 1.53
C GLN A 166 -17.27 -7.78 0.04
N TYR A 167 -17.37 -6.50 -0.33
CA TYR A 167 -17.15 -6.03 -1.69
C TYR A 167 -15.68 -6.23 -2.12
N ALA A 168 -14.73 -5.89 -1.24
CA ALA A 168 -13.31 -6.17 -1.44
C ALA A 168 -13.04 -7.67 -1.65
N SER A 169 -13.71 -8.53 -0.88
CA SER A 169 -13.66 -9.98 -1.05
C SER A 169 -14.18 -10.43 -2.42
N ARG A 170 -15.31 -9.87 -2.89
CA ARG A 170 -15.85 -10.15 -4.23
C ARG A 170 -14.91 -9.73 -5.36
N ILE A 171 -14.33 -8.53 -5.28
CA ILE A 171 -13.36 -8.07 -6.30
C ILE A 171 -12.10 -8.92 -6.26
N HIS A 172 -11.60 -9.23 -5.07
CA HIS A 172 -10.41 -10.06 -4.91
C HIS A 172 -10.57 -11.43 -5.57
N ALA A 173 -11.75 -12.05 -5.44
CA ALA A 173 -12.07 -13.32 -6.11
C ALA A 173 -12.03 -13.24 -7.65
N MET A 174 -12.16 -12.04 -8.24
CA MET A 174 -12.05 -11.82 -9.69
C MET A 174 -10.59 -11.75 -10.18
N SER A 175 -9.60 -11.89 -9.30
CA SER A 175 -8.16 -11.91 -9.63
C SER A 175 -7.68 -10.66 -10.41
N VAL A 176 -8.24 -9.51 -10.09
CA VAL A 176 -7.87 -8.22 -10.69
C VAL A 176 -6.48 -7.74 -10.22
N THR A 177 -5.90 -6.82 -11.00
CA THR A 177 -4.65 -6.14 -10.62
C THR A 177 -4.84 -5.23 -9.39
N PRO A 178 -3.76 -4.91 -8.63
CA PRO A 178 -3.84 -3.96 -7.51
C PRO A 178 -4.45 -2.61 -7.89
N GLU A 179 -4.15 -2.10 -9.09
CA GLU A 179 -4.65 -0.83 -9.61
C GLU A 179 -6.15 -0.90 -9.91
N GLU A 180 -6.61 -1.98 -10.55
CA GLU A 180 -8.05 -2.23 -10.79
C GLU A 180 -8.81 -2.40 -9.48
N PHE A 181 -8.22 -3.12 -8.51
CA PHE A 181 -8.79 -3.30 -7.18
C PHE A 181 -9.00 -1.96 -6.47
N HIS A 182 -7.98 -1.10 -6.45
CA HIS A 182 -8.06 0.25 -5.89
C HIS A 182 -9.11 1.10 -6.60
N SER A 183 -9.09 1.12 -7.94
CA SER A 183 -10.04 1.89 -8.75
C SER A 183 -11.49 1.49 -8.48
N ALA A 184 -11.78 0.19 -8.40
CA ALA A 184 -13.12 -0.32 -8.09
C ALA A 184 -13.60 0.12 -6.70
N LEU A 185 -12.74 0.00 -5.68
CA LEU A 185 -13.07 0.47 -4.32
C LEU A 185 -13.27 1.98 -4.26
N LYS A 186 -12.42 2.73 -4.97
CA LYS A 186 -12.45 4.19 -4.99
C LYS A 186 -13.75 4.73 -5.59
N ASN A 187 -14.14 4.19 -6.75
CA ASN A 187 -15.33 4.62 -7.47
C ASN A 187 -16.63 4.20 -6.76
N SER A 188 -16.65 2.98 -6.20
CA SER A 188 -17.84 2.46 -5.53
C SER A 188 -18.06 3.09 -4.16
N TYR A 189 -17.00 3.25 -3.36
CA TYR A 189 -17.09 3.64 -1.95
C TYR A 189 -16.19 4.81 -1.56
N LEU A 190 -14.86 4.74 -1.75
CA LEU A 190 -13.94 5.66 -1.04
C LEU A 190 -14.16 7.15 -1.36
N ASN A 191 -14.58 7.48 -2.59
CA ASN A 191 -14.90 8.87 -2.96
C ASN A 191 -16.16 9.44 -2.27
N LYS A 192 -17.03 8.56 -1.77
CA LYS A 192 -18.30 8.93 -1.13
C LYS A 192 -18.21 8.96 0.40
N LEU A 193 -17.16 8.36 0.97
CA LEU A 193 -16.96 8.28 2.42
C LEU A 193 -16.44 9.61 2.99
N SER A 194 -17.00 10.01 4.13
CA SER A 194 -16.41 11.07 4.96
C SER A 194 -15.06 10.63 5.53
N GLU A 195 -14.21 11.58 5.91
CA GLU A 195 -12.93 11.26 6.57
C GLU A 195 -13.12 10.38 7.82
N LYS A 196 -14.17 10.64 8.60
CA LYS A 196 -14.49 9.82 9.78
C LYS A 196 -14.84 8.37 9.42
N ALA A 197 -15.58 8.18 8.33
CA ALA A 197 -15.90 6.84 7.85
C ALA A 197 -14.66 6.13 7.30
N LYS A 198 -13.78 6.85 6.60
CA LYS A 198 -12.46 6.35 6.15
C LYS A 198 -11.58 5.92 7.32
N GLU A 199 -11.53 6.74 8.38
CA GLU A 199 -10.79 6.41 9.61
C GLU A 199 -11.32 5.11 10.24
N ASN A 200 -12.64 5.01 10.41
CA ASN A 200 -13.27 3.81 10.97
C ASN A 200 -13.02 2.57 10.11
N LEU A 201 -13.16 2.69 8.78
CA LEU A 201 -12.86 1.61 7.84
C LEU A 201 -11.41 1.11 7.98
N CYS A 202 -10.44 2.04 8.04
CA CYS A 202 -9.04 1.70 8.21
C CYS A 202 -8.78 0.95 9.52
N LYS A 203 -9.31 1.44 10.64
CA LYS A 203 -9.17 0.79 11.96
C LYS A 203 -9.79 -0.59 11.99
N THR A 204 -10.98 -0.75 11.40
CA THR A 204 -11.63 -2.05 11.33
C THR A 204 -10.88 -3.00 10.42
N ALA A 205 -10.40 -2.57 9.26
CA ALA A 205 -9.57 -3.40 8.38
C ALA A 205 -8.30 -3.88 9.10
N PHE A 206 -7.60 -2.98 9.79
CA PHE A 206 -6.44 -3.33 10.61
C PHE A 206 -6.77 -4.37 11.68
N LYS A 207 -7.84 -4.14 12.46
CA LYS A 207 -8.32 -5.09 13.49
C LYS A 207 -8.67 -6.45 12.88
N PHE A 208 -9.37 -6.44 11.75
CA PHE A 208 -9.85 -7.64 11.08
C PHE A 208 -8.70 -8.52 10.58
N VAL A 209 -7.64 -7.89 10.06
CA VAL A 209 -6.45 -8.59 9.59
C VAL A 209 -5.61 -9.10 10.75
N PHE A 210 -5.28 -8.23 11.72
CA PHE A 210 -4.19 -8.49 12.66
C PHE A 210 -4.61 -8.84 14.09
N GLN A 211 -5.83 -8.49 14.52
CA GLN A 211 -6.27 -8.63 15.91
C GLN A 211 -7.33 -9.73 16.11
N LEU A 212 -8.20 -9.97 15.12
CA LEU A 212 -9.18 -11.05 15.25
C LEU A 212 -8.48 -12.41 15.32
N SER A 213 -8.91 -13.23 16.26
CA SER A 213 -8.42 -14.60 16.43
C SER A 213 -8.84 -15.48 15.27
N TYR A 214 -8.06 -16.53 15.03
CA TYR A 214 -8.50 -17.63 14.17
C TYR A 214 -9.72 -18.34 14.77
N GLY A 215 -10.51 -18.98 13.91
CA GLY A 215 -11.81 -19.56 14.28
C GLY A 215 -12.98 -18.57 14.13
N ASN A 216 -12.72 -17.33 13.72
CA ASN A 216 -13.76 -16.42 13.26
C ASN A 216 -13.94 -16.63 11.75
N GLU A 217 -14.98 -17.37 11.36
CA GLU A 217 -15.20 -17.76 9.96
C GLU A 217 -15.23 -16.57 8.98
N GLU A 218 -15.80 -15.44 9.40
CA GLU A 218 -15.86 -14.24 8.57
C GLU A 218 -14.47 -13.61 8.41
N ALA A 219 -13.71 -13.54 9.50
CA ALA A 219 -12.34 -13.02 9.50
C ALA A 219 -11.41 -13.90 8.66
N ASP A 220 -11.44 -15.20 8.91
CA ASP A 220 -10.55 -16.17 8.25
C ASP A 220 -10.82 -16.23 6.74
N ARG A 221 -12.09 -16.17 6.32
CA ARG A 221 -12.45 -16.16 4.89
C ARG A 221 -12.00 -14.89 4.17
N ASN A 222 -12.08 -13.73 4.82
CA ASN A 222 -11.87 -12.44 4.15
C ASN A 222 -10.50 -11.81 4.44
N ARG A 223 -9.66 -12.40 5.30
CA ARG A 223 -8.41 -11.78 5.81
C ARG A 223 -7.50 -11.25 4.70
N GLU A 224 -7.22 -12.06 3.67
CA GLU A 224 -6.38 -11.64 2.54
C GLU A 224 -6.99 -10.44 1.79
N SER A 225 -8.28 -10.52 1.46
CA SER A 225 -8.98 -9.42 0.77
C SER A 225 -9.03 -8.14 1.61
N THR A 226 -9.16 -8.26 2.94
CA THR A 226 -9.14 -7.13 3.86
C THR A 226 -7.73 -6.55 3.98
N PHE A 227 -6.68 -7.37 3.90
CA PHE A 227 -5.30 -6.89 3.82
C PHE A 227 -5.04 -6.12 2.52
N ARG A 228 -5.54 -6.61 1.39
CA ARG A 228 -5.50 -5.87 0.12
C ARG A 228 -6.27 -4.55 0.19
N LEU A 229 -7.44 -4.53 0.84
CA LEU A 229 -8.20 -3.31 1.13
C LEU A 229 -7.36 -2.33 1.95
N LEU A 230 -6.69 -2.78 3.01
CA LEU A 230 -5.82 -1.93 3.82
C LEU A 230 -4.72 -1.27 2.98
N ASN A 231 -4.04 -2.05 2.12
CA ASN A 231 -3.01 -1.52 1.21
C ASN A 231 -3.59 -0.52 0.21
N ALA A 232 -4.79 -0.79 -0.33
CA ALA A 232 -5.48 0.12 -1.25
C ALA A 232 -5.87 1.45 -0.56
N LEU A 233 -6.26 1.42 0.72
CA LEU A 233 -6.52 2.65 1.48
C LEU A 233 -5.24 3.48 1.60
N ILE A 234 -4.12 2.86 2.02
CA ILE A 234 -2.84 3.55 2.17
C ILE A 234 -2.36 4.12 0.82
N PHE A 235 -2.58 3.40 -0.28
CA PHE A 235 -2.28 3.90 -1.62
C PHE A 235 -3.14 5.12 -2.00
N ASP A 236 -4.42 5.18 -1.61
CA ASP A 236 -5.31 6.30 -1.92
C ASP A 236 -4.88 7.62 -1.26
N ASN A 237 -4.49 7.56 0.03
CA ASN A 237 -4.01 8.72 0.76
C ASN A 237 -3.02 8.31 1.87
N LYS A 238 -1.75 8.15 1.46
CA LYS A 238 -0.69 7.61 2.30
C LYS A 238 -0.57 8.32 3.65
N GLU A 239 -0.43 9.64 3.65
CA GLU A 239 -0.21 10.41 4.88
C GLU A 239 -1.40 10.30 5.85
N PHE A 240 -2.63 10.41 5.34
CA PHE A 240 -3.84 10.32 6.16
C PHE A 240 -3.96 8.96 6.87
N TYR A 241 -3.80 7.85 6.13
CA TYR A 241 -3.98 6.52 6.70
C TYR A 241 -2.81 6.07 7.58
N LEU A 242 -1.57 6.43 7.24
CA LEU A 242 -0.42 6.14 8.10
C LEU A 242 -0.56 6.82 9.46
N ASN A 243 -1.02 8.09 9.51
CA ASN A 243 -1.27 8.79 10.77
C ASN A 243 -2.31 8.10 11.67
N ILE A 244 -3.30 7.43 11.07
CA ILE A 244 -4.29 6.63 11.80
C ILE A 244 -3.63 5.33 12.30
N LEU A 245 -2.91 4.64 11.42
CA LEU A 245 -2.30 3.34 11.70
C LEU A 245 -1.24 3.42 12.79
N LYS A 246 -0.42 4.48 12.83
CA LYS A 246 0.54 4.72 13.92
C LYS A 246 -0.10 4.63 15.31
N LYS A 247 -1.31 5.20 15.46
CA LYS A 247 -2.05 5.18 16.74
C LYS A 247 -2.60 3.79 17.09
N GLU A 248 -2.97 3.00 16.09
CA GLU A 248 -3.46 1.63 16.28
C GLU A 248 -2.30 0.66 16.55
N ILE A 249 -1.17 0.82 15.85
CA ILE A 249 0.05 0.02 16.01
C ILE A 249 0.65 0.20 17.41
N ALA A 250 0.70 1.42 17.95
CA ALA A 250 1.20 1.66 19.30
C ALA A 250 0.46 0.83 20.39
N LYS A 251 -0.83 0.55 20.16
CA LYS A 251 -1.69 -0.25 21.05
C LYS A 251 -1.71 -1.73 20.69
N TYR A 252 -1.19 -2.09 19.53
CA TYR A 252 -1.22 -3.44 19.01
C TYR A 252 -0.19 -4.33 19.71
N ARG A 253 -0.57 -5.57 19.99
CA ARG A 253 0.32 -6.61 20.50
C ARG A 253 0.10 -7.86 19.67
N PHE A 254 1.14 -8.30 18.97
CA PHE A 254 1.12 -9.55 18.24
C PHE A 254 1.39 -10.71 19.20
N THR A 255 0.56 -11.74 19.18
CA THR A 255 0.82 -13.01 19.86
C THR A 255 1.51 -13.94 18.88
N ALA A 256 2.62 -14.55 19.30
CA ALA A 256 3.33 -15.52 18.48
C ALA A 256 2.39 -16.66 18.04
N GLU A 257 2.38 -16.92 16.75
CA GLU A 257 1.66 -18.01 16.09
C GLU A 257 2.57 -19.23 15.96
N SER A 258 2.03 -20.41 16.31
CA SER A 258 2.65 -21.70 16.02
C SER A 258 1.95 -22.45 14.89
N ARG A 259 2.68 -23.28 14.15
CA ARG A 259 2.16 -24.11 13.06
C ARG A 259 1.06 -25.05 13.55
N GLU A 260 1.17 -25.55 14.78
CA GLU A 260 0.16 -26.42 15.38
C GLU A 260 -1.18 -25.70 15.61
N GLU A 261 -1.16 -24.50 16.20
CA GLU A 261 -2.36 -23.70 16.44
C GLU A 261 -3.05 -23.26 15.15
N ILE A 262 -2.24 -22.87 14.15
CA ILE A 262 -2.74 -22.50 12.82
C ILE A 262 -3.40 -23.69 12.14
N ASN A 263 -2.74 -24.85 12.13
CA ASN A 263 -3.31 -26.06 11.53
C ASN A 263 -4.61 -26.47 12.22
N LYS A 264 -4.70 -26.33 13.54
CA LYS A 264 -5.93 -26.61 14.29
C LYS A 264 -7.08 -25.67 13.94
N SER A 265 -6.77 -24.40 13.68
CA SER A 265 -7.80 -23.37 13.47
C SER A 265 -8.24 -23.26 12.00
N LEU A 266 -7.31 -23.44 11.07
CA LEU A 266 -7.53 -23.21 9.65
C LEU A 266 -7.47 -24.51 8.80
N GLY A 267 -7.05 -25.63 9.39
CA GLY A 267 -6.87 -26.92 8.71
C GLY A 267 -5.41 -27.26 8.43
N GLU A 268 -5.12 -28.56 8.28
CA GLU A 268 -3.77 -29.06 7.99
C GLU A 268 -3.26 -28.54 6.63
N ASN A 269 -1.97 -28.19 6.57
CA ASN A 269 -1.28 -27.69 5.38
C ASN A 269 -1.74 -26.31 4.88
N GLN A 270 -2.34 -25.49 5.74
CA GLN A 270 -2.52 -24.06 5.45
C GLN A 270 -1.17 -23.41 5.16
N GLN A 271 -1.06 -22.72 4.02
CA GLN A 271 0.19 -22.11 3.60
C GLN A 271 0.55 -20.99 4.59
N ILE A 272 1.81 -20.95 5.00
CA ILE A 272 2.43 -19.90 5.84
C ILE A 272 2.12 -18.46 5.34
N THR A 273 1.73 -18.32 4.07
CA THR A 273 1.33 -17.06 3.41
C THR A 273 -0.03 -16.51 3.85
N TYR A 274 -0.83 -17.26 4.62
CA TYR A 274 -2.15 -16.82 5.12
C TYR A 274 -2.16 -16.47 6.61
N THR A 275 -1.00 -16.51 7.27
CA THR A 275 -0.91 -16.20 8.70
C THR A 275 -0.89 -14.70 8.94
N LYS A 276 -1.34 -14.25 10.12
CA LYS A 276 -1.24 -12.85 10.52
C LYS A 276 0.21 -12.40 10.59
N GLY A 277 1.12 -13.29 11.01
CA GLY A 277 2.57 -13.04 10.97
C GLY A 277 3.05 -12.72 9.55
N PHE A 278 2.66 -13.50 8.53
CA PHE A 278 3.01 -13.21 7.15
C PHE A 278 2.44 -11.87 6.66
N PHE A 279 1.16 -11.59 6.94
CA PHE A 279 0.56 -10.30 6.58
C PHE A 279 1.25 -9.14 7.30
N LEU A 280 1.67 -9.32 8.55
CA LEU A 280 2.32 -8.28 9.34
C LEU A 280 3.74 -8.02 8.83
N LEU A 281 4.50 -9.05 8.48
CA LEU A 281 5.79 -8.90 7.82
C LEU A 281 5.64 -8.21 6.46
N THR A 282 4.63 -8.60 5.67
CA THR A 282 4.34 -7.93 4.40
C THR A 282 4.04 -6.45 4.62
N PHE A 283 3.23 -6.13 5.63
CA PHE A 283 2.86 -4.76 5.98
C PHE A 283 4.07 -3.92 6.39
N ILE A 284 4.93 -4.45 7.26
CA ILE A 284 6.19 -3.80 7.68
C ILE A 284 7.09 -3.58 6.47
N ALA A 285 7.23 -4.59 5.61
CA ALA A 285 8.09 -4.53 4.44
C ALA A 285 7.65 -3.47 3.42
N THR A 286 6.34 -3.28 3.24
CA THR A 286 5.79 -2.25 2.34
C THR A 286 5.71 -0.86 2.96
N HIS A 287 5.76 -0.77 4.29
CA HIS A 287 5.66 0.47 5.05
C HIS A 287 6.76 0.55 6.13
N PRO A 288 8.04 0.57 5.75
CA PRO A 288 9.16 0.59 6.69
C PRO A 288 9.12 1.79 7.65
N GLU A 289 8.43 2.87 7.28
CA GLU A 289 8.19 4.03 8.13
C GLU A 289 7.35 3.75 9.39
N LEU A 290 6.65 2.62 9.43
CA LEU A 290 5.87 2.16 10.59
C LEU A 290 6.62 1.14 11.44
N GLN A 291 7.81 0.67 11.01
CA GLN A 291 8.51 -0.41 11.68
C GLN A 291 8.81 -0.06 13.15
N HIS A 292 9.22 1.18 13.44
CA HIS A 292 9.50 1.67 14.80
C HIS A 292 8.27 1.87 15.68
N ASP A 293 7.08 1.92 15.10
CA ASP A 293 5.87 2.11 15.88
C ASP A 293 5.44 0.80 16.57
N PHE A 294 5.95 -0.35 16.11
CA PHE A 294 5.70 -1.65 16.74
C PHE A 294 6.52 -1.84 18.03
N SER A 295 5.94 -2.51 19.03
CA SER A 295 6.65 -2.81 20.27
C SER A 295 7.72 -3.88 20.09
N ASP A 296 8.79 -3.83 20.88
CA ASP A 296 9.83 -4.87 20.93
C ASP A 296 9.24 -6.27 21.13
N GLU A 297 8.23 -6.39 21.99
CA GLU A 297 7.48 -7.63 22.21
C GLU A 297 6.81 -8.15 20.93
N THR A 298 6.24 -7.26 20.11
CA THR A 298 5.63 -7.64 18.82
C THR A 298 6.69 -8.15 17.86
N ILE A 299 7.85 -7.48 17.79
CA ILE A 299 8.98 -7.89 16.96
C ILE A 299 9.53 -9.25 17.42
N GLN A 300 9.72 -9.45 18.71
CA GLN A 300 10.17 -10.73 19.27
C GLN A 300 9.18 -11.87 18.96
N ASN A 301 7.88 -11.62 19.12
CA ASN A 301 6.85 -12.62 18.81
C ASN A 301 6.79 -12.96 17.32
N LEU A 302 7.03 -11.99 16.42
CA LEU A 302 7.18 -12.24 14.99
C LEU A 302 8.38 -13.15 14.70
N GLN A 303 9.52 -12.90 15.34
CA GLN A 303 10.72 -13.74 15.19
C GLN A 303 10.48 -15.18 15.70
N ILE A 304 9.78 -15.33 16.82
CA ILE A 304 9.36 -16.64 17.35
C ILE A 304 8.48 -17.37 16.33
N SER A 305 7.47 -16.69 15.78
CA SER A 305 6.61 -17.27 14.73
C SER A 305 7.41 -17.71 13.51
N ILE A 306 8.27 -16.85 12.96
CA ILE A 306 9.13 -17.20 11.82
C ILE A 306 9.88 -18.50 12.13
N ASN A 307 10.54 -18.59 13.29
CA ASN A 307 11.31 -19.77 13.66
C ASN A 307 10.46 -21.04 13.81
N ASP A 308 9.25 -20.95 14.35
CA ASP A 308 8.34 -22.10 14.47
C ASP A 308 7.95 -22.66 13.10
N PHE A 309 7.80 -21.80 12.09
CA PHE A 309 7.53 -22.21 10.72
C PHE A 309 8.75 -22.76 9.96
N LYS A 310 9.92 -22.91 10.59
CA LYS A 310 11.07 -23.56 9.97
C LYS A 310 10.71 -25.00 9.54
N PRO A 311 10.90 -25.38 8.25
CA PRO A 311 10.53 -26.70 7.77
C PRO A 311 11.27 -27.81 8.54
N LYS A 312 10.51 -28.75 9.12
CA LYS A 312 11.06 -29.95 9.78
C LYS A 312 11.48 -31.02 8.77
N GLN A 313 10.86 -31.02 7.60
CA GLN A 313 11.15 -31.94 6.49
C GLN A 313 11.69 -31.17 5.28
N GLN A 314 12.44 -31.85 4.44
CA GLN A 314 13.11 -31.25 3.28
C GLN A 314 12.22 -31.13 2.03
N VAL A 315 10.97 -30.67 2.21
CA VAL A 315 10.03 -30.42 1.10
C VAL A 315 10.36 -29.07 0.45
N LEU A 316 10.63 -29.06 -0.87
CA LEU A 316 11.12 -27.86 -1.57
C LEU A 316 10.17 -26.66 -1.47
N THR A 317 8.86 -26.89 -1.61
CA THR A 317 7.84 -25.83 -1.52
C THR A 317 7.78 -25.19 -0.14
N GLU A 318 7.84 -25.98 0.94
CA GLU A 318 7.89 -25.46 2.31
C GLU A 318 9.15 -24.62 2.56
N ILE A 319 10.29 -25.07 2.02
CA ILE A 319 11.56 -24.34 2.08
C ILE A 319 11.44 -22.99 1.38
N GLU A 320 10.82 -22.94 0.21
CA GLU A 320 10.62 -21.70 -0.55
C GLU A 320 9.74 -20.71 0.21
N TYR A 321 8.58 -21.15 0.69
CA TYR A 321 7.69 -20.26 1.43
C TYR A 321 8.31 -19.76 2.74
N TYR A 322 9.01 -20.63 3.46
CA TYR A 322 9.75 -20.23 4.67
C TYR A 322 10.86 -19.24 4.34
N TYR A 323 11.61 -19.46 3.26
CA TYR A 323 12.65 -18.54 2.79
C TYR A 323 12.06 -17.17 2.45
N ARG A 324 10.91 -17.13 1.77
CA ARG A 324 10.18 -15.87 1.50
C ARG A 324 9.69 -15.20 2.79
N LEU A 325 9.17 -15.94 3.77
CA LEU A 325 8.71 -15.37 5.04
C LEU A 325 9.84 -14.64 5.77
N ARG A 326 10.97 -15.32 6.01
CA ARG A 326 12.08 -14.78 6.80
C ARG A 326 12.84 -13.64 6.13
N SER A 327 12.77 -13.55 4.80
CA SER A 327 13.47 -12.55 3.99
C SER A 327 12.64 -11.28 3.75
N LEU A 328 11.35 -11.30 4.08
CA LEU A 328 10.42 -10.30 3.58
C LEU A 328 10.62 -8.93 4.22
N ALA A 329 10.81 -8.90 5.54
CA ALA A 329 10.78 -7.69 6.33
C ALA A 329 12.03 -7.52 7.18
N VAL A 330 12.57 -6.31 7.12
CA VAL A 330 13.57 -5.82 8.06
C VAL A 330 12.84 -5.47 9.36
N LEU A 331 13.13 -6.22 10.42
CA LEU A 331 12.47 -6.09 11.72
C LEU A 331 13.18 -5.16 12.70
N GLY A 332 14.19 -4.43 12.24
CA GLY A 332 14.98 -3.52 13.04
C GLY A 332 15.85 -2.61 12.17
N ASN A 333 16.24 -1.43 12.66
CA ASN A 333 16.89 -0.39 11.85
C ASN A 333 18.34 -0.10 12.23
N ASN A 334 18.89 -0.76 13.24
CA ASN A 334 20.30 -0.61 13.55
C ASN A 334 21.15 -1.56 12.68
N ASN A 335 22.43 -1.27 12.57
CA ASN A 335 23.34 -2.03 11.70
C ASN A 335 23.40 -3.53 12.06
N GLU A 336 23.26 -3.88 13.34
CA GLU A 336 23.24 -5.29 13.77
C GLU A 336 21.98 -6.01 13.28
N GLU A 337 20.82 -5.39 13.43
CA GLU A 337 19.53 -5.94 12.97
C GLU A 337 19.45 -6.04 11.45
N LEU A 338 19.96 -5.03 10.74
CA LEU A 338 20.07 -5.05 9.29
C LEU A 338 21.02 -6.14 8.81
N GLN A 339 22.14 -6.35 9.49
CA GLN A 339 23.06 -7.45 9.18
C GLN A 339 22.43 -8.81 9.50
N ASN A 340 21.67 -8.93 10.58
CA ASN A 340 20.92 -10.15 10.91
C ASN A 340 19.88 -10.48 9.83
N HIS A 341 19.21 -9.45 9.29
CA HIS A 341 18.33 -9.62 8.14
C HIS A 341 19.09 -10.09 6.89
N LEU A 342 20.25 -9.50 6.55
CA LEU A 342 21.09 -9.96 5.44
C LEU A 342 21.52 -11.42 5.61
N ASN A 343 21.99 -11.78 6.80
CA ASN A 343 22.36 -13.16 7.15
C ASN A 343 21.17 -14.12 6.94
N SER A 344 19.94 -13.61 7.09
CA SER A 344 18.73 -14.42 6.88
C SER A 344 18.55 -14.84 5.41
N LEU A 345 19.08 -14.06 4.46
CA LEU A 345 19.02 -14.30 3.02
C LEU A 345 20.03 -15.36 2.54
N VAL A 346 21.01 -15.68 3.38
CA VAL A 346 22.17 -16.55 3.06
C VAL A 346 22.32 -17.71 4.05
N ASP A 347 21.24 -18.14 4.69
CA ASP A 347 21.25 -19.23 5.66
C ASP A 347 21.91 -20.50 5.10
N PRO A 348 23.01 -21.02 5.69
CA PRO A 348 23.73 -22.19 5.17
C PRO A 348 22.85 -23.43 4.96
N ILE A 349 21.79 -23.59 5.77
CA ILE A 349 20.84 -24.70 5.65
C ILE A 349 20.00 -24.54 4.39
N LEU A 350 19.62 -23.30 4.07
CA LEU A 350 18.83 -22.98 2.88
C LEU A 350 19.73 -22.85 1.66
N GLN A 351 20.97 -22.35 1.77
CA GLN A 351 21.91 -22.07 0.68
C GLN A 351 22.22 -23.27 -0.22
N GLN A 352 22.22 -24.49 0.32
CA GLN A 352 22.33 -25.70 -0.51
C GLN A 352 21.16 -25.84 -1.51
N LYS A 353 20.06 -25.10 -1.31
CA LYS A 353 18.81 -25.15 -2.10
C LYS A 353 18.27 -23.79 -2.57
N MET A 354 18.52 -22.69 -1.87
CA MET A 354 17.97 -21.35 -2.06
C MET A 354 19.08 -20.29 -2.00
N ARG A 355 19.16 -19.43 -3.01
CA ARG A 355 20.08 -18.29 -3.07
C ARG A 355 19.27 -16.99 -3.12
N VAL A 356 19.95 -15.85 -3.04
CA VAL A 356 19.35 -14.53 -3.28
C VAL A 356 18.65 -14.49 -4.65
N SER A 357 19.25 -15.11 -5.67
CA SER A 357 18.64 -15.27 -7.01
C SER A 357 17.40 -16.18 -7.06
N SER A 358 17.05 -16.84 -5.96
CA SER A 358 15.81 -17.61 -5.84
C SER A 358 14.62 -16.76 -5.40
N LEU A 359 14.84 -15.51 -4.99
CA LEU A 359 13.77 -14.58 -4.66
C LEU A 359 13.21 -13.93 -5.93
N PRO A 360 11.87 -13.77 -6.03
CA PRO A 360 11.28 -12.99 -7.11
C PRO A 360 11.78 -11.55 -7.11
N SER A 361 11.96 -10.93 -8.28
CA SER A 361 12.44 -9.55 -8.39
C SER A 361 11.56 -8.54 -7.62
N SER A 362 10.26 -8.79 -7.51
CA SER A 362 9.35 -7.97 -6.69
C SER A 362 9.71 -8.02 -5.21
N THR A 363 10.12 -9.19 -4.70
CA THR A 363 10.58 -9.34 -3.31
C THR A 363 11.92 -8.63 -3.11
N LEU A 364 12.86 -8.75 -4.06
CA LEU A 364 14.13 -8.03 -4.00
C LEU A 364 13.94 -6.51 -4.03
N GLU A 365 13.00 -6.00 -4.84
CA GLU A 365 12.65 -4.58 -4.87
C GLU A 365 12.03 -4.11 -3.55
N THR A 366 11.15 -4.91 -2.93
CA THR A 366 10.63 -4.61 -1.58
C THR A 366 11.74 -4.55 -0.53
N ILE A 367 12.70 -5.49 -0.56
CA ILE A 367 13.85 -5.45 0.37
C ILE A 367 14.71 -4.21 0.11
N TYR A 368 15.06 -3.94 -1.15
CA TYR A 368 15.83 -2.75 -1.52
C TYR A 368 15.18 -1.45 -1.01
N ASN A 369 13.87 -1.31 -1.17
CA ASN A 369 13.13 -0.13 -0.71
C ASN A 369 13.17 0.05 0.81
N GLN A 370 13.24 -1.03 1.58
CA GLN A 370 13.44 -0.96 3.03
C GLN A 370 14.84 -0.42 3.37
N TYR A 371 15.90 -0.99 2.78
CA TYR A 371 17.27 -0.49 3.01
C TYR A 371 17.46 0.95 2.52
N LEU A 372 16.79 1.31 1.41
CA LEU A 372 16.74 2.69 0.94
C LEU A 372 16.08 3.62 1.97
N TYR A 373 14.97 3.20 2.57
CA TYR A 373 14.29 3.96 3.61
C TYR A 373 15.17 4.15 4.85
N PHE A 374 15.86 3.10 5.30
CA PHE A 374 16.77 3.16 6.45
C PHE A 374 18.09 3.90 6.16
N GLY A 375 18.33 4.33 4.92
CA GLY A 375 19.57 5.01 4.52
C GLY A 375 20.76 4.08 4.24
N GLU A 376 20.56 2.76 4.32
CA GLU A 376 21.59 1.72 4.24
C GLU A 376 21.53 0.95 2.90
N LYS A 377 21.11 1.60 1.82
CA LYS A 377 21.01 0.98 0.49
C LYS A 377 22.35 0.41 -0.01
N GLU A 378 23.47 1.06 0.30
CA GLU A 378 24.78 0.65 -0.20
C GLU A 378 25.18 -0.69 0.42
N MET A 379 24.89 -0.89 1.71
CA MET A 379 25.09 -2.16 2.41
C MET A 379 24.34 -3.32 1.76
N PHE A 380 23.07 -3.11 1.37
CA PHE A 380 22.32 -4.13 0.66
C PHE A 380 22.85 -4.38 -0.75
N ILE A 381 23.26 -3.34 -1.48
CA ILE A 381 23.83 -3.50 -2.82
C ILE A 381 25.16 -4.26 -2.79
N ASP A 382 26.03 -3.96 -1.83
CA ASP A 382 27.30 -4.68 -1.66
C ASP A 382 27.06 -6.15 -1.33
N PHE A 383 26.10 -6.44 -0.47
CA PHE A 383 25.64 -7.80 -0.18
C PHE A 383 25.13 -8.52 -1.43
N MET A 384 24.32 -7.86 -2.25
CA MET A 384 23.83 -8.42 -3.52
C MET A 384 24.98 -8.74 -4.48
N ILE A 385 25.98 -7.86 -4.58
CA ILE A 385 27.16 -8.10 -5.43
C ILE A 385 27.90 -9.35 -4.96
N GLU A 386 28.17 -9.47 -3.67
CA GLU A 386 28.90 -10.61 -3.11
C GLU A 386 28.17 -11.92 -3.37
N HIS A 387 26.88 -12.00 -3.08
CA HIS A 387 26.13 -13.26 -3.15
C HIS A 387 25.52 -13.59 -4.52
N LEU A 388 25.51 -12.65 -5.47
CA LEU A 388 25.23 -12.94 -6.87
C LEU A 388 26.50 -13.24 -7.69
N THR A 389 27.69 -13.21 -7.08
CA THR A 389 28.96 -13.50 -7.76
C THR A 389 29.76 -14.63 -7.12
N ASP A 390 29.27 -15.24 -6.03
CA ASP A 390 29.90 -16.36 -5.30
C ASP A 390 29.41 -17.76 -5.77
N ALA A 391 28.82 -17.85 -6.98
CA ALA A 391 28.25 -19.09 -7.48
C ALA A 391 29.27 -20.25 -7.49
N SER A 392 28.84 -21.41 -6.98
CA SER A 392 29.67 -22.63 -6.87
C SER A 392 29.46 -23.65 -8.00
N SER A 393 28.56 -23.37 -8.95
CA SER A 393 28.37 -24.17 -10.16
C SER A 393 27.84 -23.30 -11.32
N PHE A 394 28.08 -23.73 -12.57
CA PHE A 394 27.55 -23.05 -13.77
C PHE A 394 26.03 -22.80 -13.69
N ARG A 395 25.26 -23.79 -13.24
CA ARG A 395 23.80 -23.66 -13.09
C ARG A 395 23.39 -22.56 -12.11
N LEU A 396 24.16 -22.36 -11.03
CA LEU A 396 23.89 -21.29 -10.07
C LEU A 396 24.31 -19.94 -10.65
N ALA A 397 25.45 -19.89 -11.37
CA ALA A 397 25.88 -18.69 -12.06
C ALA A 397 24.86 -18.23 -13.11
N ASP A 398 24.23 -19.16 -13.84
CA ASP A 398 23.15 -18.83 -14.78
C ASP A 398 21.99 -18.12 -14.08
N LYS A 399 21.51 -18.65 -12.95
CA LYS A 399 20.45 -18.01 -12.15
C LYS A 399 20.85 -16.65 -11.60
N ASP A 400 22.09 -16.50 -11.16
CA ASP A 400 22.56 -15.21 -10.65
C ASP A 400 22.68 -14.18 -11.79
N MET A 401 23.14 -14.59 -12.98
CA MET A 401 23.18 -13.73 -14.18
C MET A 401 21.79 -13.29 -14.66
N GLU A 402 20.73 -14.05 -14.39
CA GLU A 402 19.35 -13.61 -14.67
C GLU A 402 18.92 -12.43 -13.76
N VAL A 403 19.44 -12.37 -12.53
CA VAL A 403 19.07 -11.34 -11.53
C VAL A 403 20.00 -10.13 -11.56
N LEU A 404 21.29 -10.30 -11.87
CA LEU A 404 22.28 -9.21 -11.90
C LEU A 404 21.84 -7.96 -12.70
N PRO A 405 21.17 -8.05 -13.86
CA PRO A 405 20.70 -6.86 -14.58
C PRO A 405 19.80 -5.92 -13.76
N TRP A 406 19.06 -6.46 -12.78
CA TRP A 406 18.19 -5.67 -11.91
C TRP A 406 18.97 -4.68 -11.01
N ILE A 407 20.22 -4.98 -10.63
CA ILE A 407 21.03 -4.07 -9.81
C ILE A 407 21.79 -3.01 -10.61
N TYR A 408 21.94 -3.12 -11.93
CA TYR A 408 22.82 -2.26 -12.74
C TYR A 408 22.54 -0.75 -12.58
N ASN A 409 21.27 -0.37 -12.60
CA ASN A 409 20.85 1.02 -12.42
C ASN A 409 21.15 1.54 -11.01
N LYS A 410 21.23 0.65 -10.02
CA LYS A 410 21.43 0.96 -8.60
C LYS A 410 22.91 1.11 -8.21
N LEU A 411 23.84 0.55 -9.00
CA LEU A 411 25.27 0.57 -8.68
C LEU A 411 25.94 1.94 -8.90
N ASN A 412 26.77 2.37 -7.96
CA ASN A 412 27.77 3.40 -8.20
C ASN A 412 28.99 2.83 -8.99
N GLN A 413 29.93 3.68 -9.41
CA GLN A 413 31.06 3.21 -10.23
C GLN A 413 31.97 2.21 -9.50
N GLU A 414 32.19 2.40 -8.21
CA GLU A 414 33.03 1.53 -7.39
C GLU A 414 32.40 0.14 -7.22
N GLN A 415 31.10 0.10 -6.91
CA GLN A 415 30.32 -1.13 -6.85
C GLN A 415 30.29 -1.87 -8.18
N PHE A 416 30.20 -1.14 -9.29
CA PHE A 416 30.27 -1.76 -10.61
C PHE A 416 31.64 -2.39 -10.88
N ASN A 417 32.71 -1.71 -10.49
CA ASN A 417 34.06 -2.24 -10.55
C ASN A 417 34.23 -3.48 -9.64
N LYS A 418 33.58 -3.51 -8.46
CA LYS A 418 33.50 -4.68 -7.57
C LYS A 418 32.77 -5.85 -8.20
N LEU A 419 31.64 -5.60 -8.85
CA LEU A 419 30.91 -6.60 -9.61
C LEU A 419 31.79 -7.22 -10.71
N LEU A 420 32.45 -6.38 -11.53
CA LEU A 420 33.35 -6.84 -12.59
C LEU A 420 34.52 -7.66 -12.03
N TYR A 421 35.11 -7.23 -10.92
CA TYR A 421 36.17 -7.95 -10.24
C TYR A 421 35.73 -9.35 -9.82
N ASN A 422 34.59 -9.47 -9.13
CA ASN A 422 34.12 -10.77 -8.63
C ASN A 422 33.78 -11.72 -9.78
N LEU A 423 33.11 -11.23 -10.83
CA LEU A 423 32.81 -12.02 -12.04
C LEU A 423 34.09 -12.49 -12.75
N ASN A 424 35.10 -11.63 -12.82
CA ASN A 424 36.40 -11.95 -13.39
C ASN A 424 37.14 -13.03 -12.58
N GLY A 425 36.98 -13.04 -11.26
CA GLY A 425 37.61 -14.00 -10.35
C GLY A 425 36.91 -15.36 -10.27
N ASN A 426 35.61 -15.45 -10.57
CA ASN A 426 34.85 -16.69 -10.41
C ASN A 426 34.74 -17.50 -11.72
N ASN A 427 35.36 -18.68 -11.74
CA ASN A 427 35.39 -19.57 -12.90
C ASN A 427 34.03 -20.13 -13.31
N GLN A 428 33.04 -20.13 -12.41
CA GLN A 428 31.66 -20.51 -12.72
C GLN A 428 30.95 -19.44 -13.57
N PHE A 429 31.49 -18.23 -13.63
CA PHE A 429 31.03 -17.19 -14.55
C PHE A 429 31.89 -17.18 -15.82
N TYR A 430 33.18 -16.88 -15.72
CA TYR A 430 33.96 -16.63 -16.95
C TYR A 430 34.20 -17.86 -17.84
N LYS A 431 33.98 -19.09 -17.35
CA LYS A 431 33.98 -20.31 -18.17
C LYS A 431 32.58 -20.78 -18.59
N ASN A 432 31.53 -20.07 -18.19
CA ASN A 432 30.15 -20.39 -18.54
C ASN A 432 29.86 -19.95 -19.98
N SER A 433 29.18 -20.80 -20.75
CA SER A 433 28.77 -20.51 -22.14
C SER A 433 27.86 -19.30 -22.27
N ASN A 434 27.09 -18.96 -21.23
CA ASN A 434 26.18 -17.81 -21.21
C ASN A 434 26.88 -16.51 -20.81
N PHE A 435 28.13 -16.57 -20.33
CA PHE A 435 28.84 -15.39 -19.86
C PHE A 435 29.22 -14.39 -20.96
N PRO A 436 29.70 -14.78 -22.16
CA PRO A 436 30.06 -13.82 -23.21
C PRO A 436 28.95 -12.83 -23.60
N PRO A 437 27.70 -13.25 -23.89
CA PRO A 437 26.63 -12.30 -24.17
C PRO A 437 26.25 -11.48 -22.93
N PHE A 438 26.23 -12.09 -21.74
CA PHE A 438 25.95 -11.40 -20.48
C PHE A 438 26.95 -10.27 -20.21
N ILE A 439 28.25 -10.58 -20.25
CA ILE A 439 29.30 -9.61 -19.95
C ILE A 439 29.36 -8.51 -20.99
N SER A 440 29.08 -8.82 -22.26
CA SER A 440 28.99 -7.79 -23.29
C SER A 440 27.92 -6.75 -22.96
N ASN A 441 26.72 -7.19 -22.58
CA ASN A 441 25.62 -6.30 -22.18
C ASN A 441 25.99 -5.47 -20.93
N LEU A 442 26.64 -6.09 -19.94
CA LEU A 442 27.10 -5.40 -18.73
C LEU A 442 28.09 -4.27 -19.08
N LEU A 443 29.07 -4.54 -19.94
CA LEU A 443 30.07 -3.55 -20.37
C LEU A 443 29.47 -2.43 -21.21
N ASP A 444 28.46 -2.73 -22.03
CA ASP A 444 27.75 -1.72 -22.81
C ASP A 444 26.93 -0.81 -21.90
N PHE A 445 26.26 -1.38 -20.89
CA PHE A 445 25.58 -0.62 -19.85
C PHE A 445 26.58 0.27 -19.06
N TYR A 446 27.74 -0.26 -18.67
CA TYR A 446 28.78 0.52 -17.99
C TYR A 446 29.22 1.73 -18.83
N ASN A 447 29.47 1.51 -20.12
CA ASN A 447 29.85 2.57 -21.03
C ASN A 447 28.74 3.63 -21.17
N GLN A 448 27.48 3.22 -21.28
CA GLN A 448 26.35 4.15 -21.32
C GLN A 448 26.23 4.98 -20.04
N LYS A 449 26.39 4.34 -18.88
CA LYS A 449 26.22 5.00 -17.56
C LYS A 449 27.37 5.93 -17.21
N PHE A 450 28.61 5.50 -17.43
CA PHE A 450 29.81 6.22 -16.97
C PHE A 450 30.60 6.90 -18.09
N GLN A 451 30.19 6.75 -19.35
CA GLN A 451 30.88 7.29 -20.52
C GLN A 451 32.33 6.78 -20.65
N VAL A 452 32.59 5.56 -20.16
CA VAL A 452 33.89 4.89 -20.21
C VAL A 452 33.74 3.55 -20.90
N ASN A 453 34.32 3.41 -22.08
CA ASN A 453 34.36 2.13 -22.78
C ASN A 453 35.54 1.29 -22.27
N LEU A 454 35.27 0.34 -21.38
CA LEU A 454 36.29 -0.52 -20.79
C LEU A 454 37.08 -1.35 -21.81
N ARG A 455 36.52 -1.68 -22.98
CA ARG A 455 37.24 -2.40 -24.05
C ARG A 455 38.32 -1.56 -24.73
N LYS A 456 38.25 -0.24 -24.55
CA LYS A 456 39.18 0.77 -25.10
C LYS A 456 39.90 1.58 -24.03
N HIS A 457 39.59 1.37 -22.76
CA HIS A 457 40.13 2.13 -21.65
C HIS A 457 41.07 1.26 -20.83
N TYR A 458 42.18 1.83 -20.36
CA TYR A 458 43.22 1.09 -19.65
C TYR A 458 42.68 0.29 -18.45
N SER A 459 41.67 0.80 -17.74
CA SER A 459 41.07 0.14 -16.58
C SER A 459 40.36 -1.18 -16.92
N GLY A 460 40.04 -1.43 -18.20
CA GLY A 460 39.53 -2.73 -18.64
C GLY A 460 40.54 -3.87 -18.45
N LEU A 461 41.84 -3.55 -18.45
CA LEU A 461 42.91 -4.52 -18.19
C LEU A 461 42.86 -5.12 -16.78
N LEU A 462 42.12 -4.49 -15.86
CA LEU A 462 41.90 -5.04 -14.51
C LEU A 462 40.98 -6.27 -14.52
N TYR A 463 40.28 -6.56 -15.61
CA TYR A 463 39.28 -7.63 -15.66
C TYR A 463 39.50 -8.56 -16.87
N PRO A 464 40.66 -9.21 -17.02
CA PRO A 464 41.05 -9.92 -18.25
C PRO A 464 40.13 -11.07 -18.67
N ASN A 465 39.40 -11.70 -17.73
CA ASN A 465 38.42 -12.76 -18.01
C ASN A 465 37.04 -12.19 -18.37
N ALA A 466 36.74 -10.94 -17.98
CA ALA A 466 35.46 -10.28 -18.24
C ALA A 466 35.53 -9.30 -19.42
N VAL A 467 36.69 -8.68 -19.65
CA VAL A 467 36.90 -7.63 -20.66
C VAL A 467 37.94 -8.11 -21.67
N THR A 468 37.47 -8.33 -22.90
CA THR A 468 38.35 -8.48 -24.05
C THR A 468 38.64 -7.10 -24.64
N MET A 469 39.91 -6.71 -24.67
CA MET A 469 40.34 -5.44 -25.26
C MET A 469 40.20 -5.44 -26.79
N ASP A 470 39.85 -4.30 -27.36
CA ASP A 470 39.76 -4.14 -28.82
C ASP A 470 41.14 -4.37 -29.47
N GLN A 471 41.16 -4.96 -30.67
CA GLN A 471 42.40 -5.31 -31.39
C GLN A 471 43.35 -4.12 -31.62
N GLY A 472 42.85 -2.88 -31.63
CA GLY A 472 43.63 -1.65 -31.80
C GLY A 472 44.00 -0.93 -30.50
N PHE A 473 43.75 -1.52 -29.33
CA PHE A 473 44.08 -0.90 -28.05
C PHE A 473 45.61 -0.78 -27.87
N GLN A 474 46.06 0.41 -27.50
CA GLN A 474 47.46 0.68 -27.15
C GLN A 474 47.51 1.36 -25.78
N LEU A 475 48.31 0.81 -24.86
CA LEU A 475 48.50 1.37 -23.53
C LEU A 475 49.61 2.43 -23.56
N LYS A 476 49.30 3.66 -23.18
CA LYS A 476 50.28 4.76 -23.12
C LYS A 476 50.98 4.81 -21.77
N ASP A 477 52.20 5.35 -21.71
CA ASP A 477 53.00 5.45 -20.48
C ASP A 477 52.26 6.15 -19.31
N LYS A 478 51.52 7.22 -19.61
CA LYS A 478 50.72 7.95 -18.61
C LYS A 478 49.55 7.10 -18.07
N GLU A 479 49.02 6.20 -18.88
CA GLU A 479 47.93 5.30 -18.51
C GLU A 479 48.45 4.10 -17.73
N LEU A 480 49.64 3.61 -18.07
CA LEU A 480 50.37 2.61 -17.31
C LEU A 480 50.60 3.10 -15.87
N LYS A 481 51.09 4.34 -15.68
CA LYS A 481 51.26 4.91 -14.33
C LYS A 481 49.94 4.97 -13.55
N LYS A 482 48.85 5.39 -14.19
CA LYS A 482 47.53 5.42 -13.56
C LYS A 482 46.99 4.04 -13.22
N LEU A 483 47.26 3.03 -14.05
CA LEU A 483 46.94 1.64 -13.74
C LEU A 483 47.65 1.18 -12.49
N TYR A 484 48.94 1.50 -12.38
CA TYR A 484 49.74 1.21 -11.20
C TYR A 484 49.21 1.90 -9.93
N GLU A 485 48.97 3.21 -9.99
CA GLU A 485 48.40 3.97 -8.87
C GLU A 485 47.03 3.39 -8.45
N LEU A 486 46.19 3.02 -9.42
CA LEU A 486 44.88 2.41 -9.16
C LEU A 486 44.99 1.01 -8.55
N ALA A 487 45.89 0.19 -9.06
CA ALA A 487 46.24 -1.13 -8.54
C ALA A 487 46.73 -1.06 -7.10
N GLU A 488 47.69 -0.20 -6.82
CA GLU A 488 48.28 0.00 -5.50
C GLU A 488 47.24 0.53 -4.50
N SER A 489 46.43 1.52 -4.90
CA SER A 489 45.35 2.06 -4.07
C SER A 489 44.26 1.03 -3.72
N LYS A 490 44.22 -0.10 -4.43
CA LYS A 490 43.26 -1.18 -4.26
C LYS A 490 43.97 -2.53 -4.12
N SER A 491 45.13 -2.54 -3.45
CA SER A 491 45.99 -3.73 -3.29
C SER A 491 45.20 -4.96 -2.87
N ASP A 492 44.33 -4.84 -1.87
CA ASP A 492 43.57 -5.96 -1.31
C ASP A 492 42.61 -6.61 -2.31
N MET A 493 42.27 -5.90 -3.39
CA MET A 493 41.29 -6.31 -4.38
C MET A 493 41.92 -6.73 -5.71
N TYR A 494 43.18 -6.44 -6.03
CA TYR A 494 43.71 -6.74 -7.37
C TYR A 494 45.06 -7.46 -7.38
N LEU A 495 45.62 -7.90 -6.24
CA LEU A 495 46.95 -8.51 -6.11
C LEU A 495 47.38 -9.43 -7.28
N ASP A 496 46.57 -10.43 -7.66
CA ASP A 496 46.92 -11.37 -8.74
C ASP A 496 46.94 -10.74 -10.14
N ILE A 497 46.15 -9.68 -10.34
CA ILE A 497 46.09 -8.89 -11.58
C ILE A 497 47.24 -7.90 -11.63
N ILE A 498 47.65 -7.36 -10.48
CA ILE A 498 48.81 -6.48 -10.32
C ILE A 498 50.09 -7.22 -10.74
N ASP A 499 50.30 -8.45 -10.27
CA ASP A 499 51.46 -9.26 -10.65
C ASP A 499 51.50 -9.56 -12.16
N ASN A 500 50.35 -9.83 -12.77
CA ASN A 500 50.25 -10.06 -14.21
C ASN A 500 50.47 -8.78 -15.05
N ILE A 501 49.99 -7.63 -14.59
CA ILE A 501 50.22 -6.33 -15.24
C ILE A 501 51.69 -5.94 -15.10
N ILE A 502 52.29 -6.15 -13.92
CA ILE A 502 53.72 -5.95 -13.68
C ILE A 502 54.54 -6.77 -14.67
N ASN A 503 54.31 -8.07 -14.75
CA ASN A 503 55.07 -8.94 -15.64
C ASN A 503 54.94 -8.53 -17.12
N LYS A 504 53.73 -8.19 -17.58
CA LYS A 504 53.51 -7.74 -18.97
C LYS A 504 54.12 -6.36 -19.26
N SER A 505 54.06 -5.45 -18.29
CA SER A 505 54.65 -4.12 -18.44
C SER A 505 56.18 -4.19 -18.38
N GLU A 506 56.77 -5.07 -17.55
CA GLU A 506 58.20 -5.37 -17.59
C GLU A 506 58.59 -5.92 -18.95
N ASP A 507 57.84 -6.86 -19.52
CA ASP A 507 58.09 -7.40 -20.85
C ASP A 507 57.96 -6.35 -21.98
N TYR A 508 57.00 -5.43 -21.87
CA TYR A 508 56.84 -4.32 -22.81
C TYR A 508 57.99 -3.31 -22.70
N LEU A 509 58.30 -2.88 -21.47
CA LEU A 509 59.37 -1.93 -21.20
C LEU A 509 60.74 -2.53 -21.55
N ARG A 510 60.95 -3.85 -21.39
CA ARG A 510 62.18 -4.56 -21.83
C ARG A 510 62.39 -4.51 -23.34
N LYS A 511 61.32 -4.32 -24.13
CA LYS A 511 61.40 -4.19 -25.59
C LYS A 511 61.68 -2.75 -26.04
N GLU A 512 61.22 -1.76 -25.28
CA GLU A 512 61.40 -0.33 -25.58
C GLU A 512 62.69 0.25 -24.98
N ILE A 513 63.10 -0.25 -23.81
CA ILE A 513 64.26 0.23 -23.05
C ILE A 513 65.39 -0.79 -23.17
N ASN A 514 66.42 -0.48 -23.96
CA ASN A 514 67.60 -1.33 -24.20
C ASN A 514 68.55 -1.48 -22.99
N SER A 515 68.16 -0.97 -21.81
CA SER A 515 68.99 -0.91 -20.60
C SER A 515 68.20 -1.43 -19.41
N GLU A 516 68.62 -2.59 -18.89
CA GLU A 516 68.06 -3.21 -17.68
C GLU A 516 68.08 -2.26 -16.47
N LYS A 517 69.05 -1.35 -16.42
CA LYS A 517 69.20 -0.35 -15.34
C LYS A 517 68.22 0.81 -15.45
N GLU A 518 67.90 1.24 -16.67
CA GLU A 518 66.86 2.26 -16.91
C GLU A 518 65.47 1.67 -16.70
N LEU A 519 65.28 0.41 -17.08
CA LEU A 519 64.09 -0.37 -16.77
C LEU A 519 63.87 -0.47 -15.26
N LEU A 520 64.90 -0.88 -14.50
CA LEU A 520 64.83 -0.99 -13.05
C LEU A 520 64.53 0.35 -12.38
N ASN A 521 65.17 1.43 -12.85
CA ASN A 521 64.94 2.79 -12.34
C ASN A 521 63.54 3.33 -12.68
N TYR A 522 62.98 2.97 -13.83
CA TYR A 522 61.62 3.35 -14.22
C TYR A 522 60.59 2.55 -13.43
N VAL A 523 60.81 1.24 -13.27
CA VAL A 523 60.00 0.37 -12.40
C VAL A 523 60.08 0.82 -10.93
N HIS A 524 61.25 1.26 -10.44
CA HIS A 524 61.42 1.86 -9.08
C HIS A 524 60.90 3.30 -8.94
N LYS A 525 60.57 3.98 -10.03
CA LYS A 525 59.87 5.27 -10.00
C LYS A 525 58.35 5.12 -10.09
N ILE A 526 57.91 3.95 -10.56
CA ILE A 526 56.52 3.57 -10.71
C ILE A 526 56.02 2.83 -9.46
N LYS A 527 56.83 1.93 -8.89
CA LYS A 527 56.79 1.56 -7.47
C LYS A 527 57.25 2.74 -6.63
#